data_AF-A0A7K3LM56-F1
#
_entry.id   AF-A0A7K3LM56-F1
#
_cell.length_a   1.000
_cell.length_b   1.000
_cell.length_c   1.000
_cell.angle_alpha   90.00
_cell.angle_beta   90.00
_cell.angle_gamma   90.00
#
_symmetry.space_group_name_H-M   'P 1'
#
loop_
_entity.id
_entity.type
_entity.pdbx_description
1 polymer ?
#
loop_
_entity_poly.entity_id
_entity_poly.type
_entity_poly.pdbx_seq_one_letter_code
_entity_poly.pdbx_strand_id
1 'polypeptide(L)'
;MNTGLQGMHNAMWKLAMVVLGHADHSLLATYDDERRAPARQTADQSYVNFQNVTRIGAAEYGLGDSGLTAAEVIAETRRYGNHLGVEFGTHYTSDAVVPDGSSPPGVDDDYSDYQPSAVPGCRAPHVWLGRDREVSTLDLFGAGFTVLTGPDGPEWHTAVAQLRADRRVPVVGYTIGSVGLTDTGDFLGAYGIGAAGAVLVRPDGYIAWRSPEGSLRGGGELIDAVDKILGGRA
;
A
#
# COMPACT_ATOMS: atom_id res chain seq x y z
N MET A 1 -5.52 -16.77 7.43
CA MET A 1 -4.14 -16.97 6.95
C MET A 1 -3.57 -15.69 6.34
N ASN A 2 -4.22 -15.12 5.31
CA ASN A 2 -3.77 -13.92 4.58
C ASN A 2 -3.37 -12.76 5.50
N THR A 3 -4.22 -12.38 6.46
CA THR A 3 -3.95 -11.30 7.43
C THR A 3 -2.70 -11.52 8.27
N GLY A 4 -2.40 -12.78 8.63
CA GLY A 4 -1.20 -13.14 9.37
C GLY A 4 0.07 -13.02 8.51
N LEU A 5 0.01 -13.45 7.26
CA LEU A 5 1.11 -13.28 6.30
C LEU A 5 1.39 -11.79 6.02
N GLN A 6 0.36 -10.99 5.81
CA GLN A 6 0.49 -9.53 5.69
C GLN A 6 1.09 -8.91 6.96
N GLY A 7 0.69 -9.39 8.14
CA GLY A 7 1.28 -8.99 9.41
C GLY A 7 2.79 -9.28 9.47
N MET A 8 3.21 -10.48 9.06
CA MET A 8 4.64 -10.80 8.97
C MET A 8 5.37 -9.92 7.96
N HIS A 9 4.80 -9.70 6.77
CA HIS A 9 5.42 -8.86 5.75
C HIS A 9 5.64 -7.42 6.25
N ASN A 10 4.67 -6.87 6.98
CA ASN A 10 4.77 -5.56 7.63
C ASN A 10 5.84 -5.52 8.73
N ALA A 11 5.94 -6.56 9.56
CA ALA A 11 6.87 -6.60 10.68
C ALA A 11 8.33 -6.83 10.25
N MET A 12 8.55 -7.72 9.27
CA MET A 12 9.89 -8.24 8.97
C MET A 12 10.83 -7.17 8.40
N TRP A 13 10.35 -6.27 7.55
CA TRP A 13 11.20 -5.20 7.01
C TRP A 13 11.55 -4.17 8.09
N LYS A 14 10.60 -3.85 8.98
CA LYS A 14 10.83 -2.93 10.10
C LYS A 14 11.89 -3.49 11.05
N LEU A 15 11.77 -4.77 11.40
CA LEU A 15 12.75 -5.48 12.22
C LEU A 15 14.12 -5.51 11.53
N ALA A 16 14.17 -5.80 10.23
CA ALA A 16 15.42 -5.81 9.48
C ALA A 16 16.08 -4.42 9.47
N MET A 17 15.33 -3.35 9.25
CA MET A 17 15.86 -1.97 9.28
C MET A 17 16.44 -1.62 10.65
N VAL A 18 15.79 -2.01 11.75
CA VAL A 18 16.30 -1.74 13.11
C VAL A 18 17.52 -2.58 13.44
N VAL A 19 17.46 -3.90 13.21
CA VAL A 19 18.55 -4.83 13.56
C VAL A 19 19.82 -4.54 12.75
N LEU A 20 19.69 -4.09 11.50
CA LEU A 20 20.81 -3.71 10.65
C LEU A 20 21.29 -2.27 10.88
N GLY A 21 20.69 -1.53 11.81
CA GLY A 21 21.09 -0.16 12.16
C GLY A 21 20.72 0.90 11.11
N HIS A 22 19.70 0.64 10.30
CA HIS A 22 19.15 1.59 9.35
C HIS A 22 18.04 2.47 9.94
N ALA A 23 17.40 2.05 11.03
CA ALA A 23 16.26 2.75 11.64
C ALA A 23 16.30 2.73 13.17
N ASP A 24 15.66 3.73 13.78
CA ASP A 24 15.38 3.77 15.21
C ASP A 24 14.31 2.74 15.63
N HIS A 25 14.31 2.36 16.92
CA HIS A 25 13.34 1.43 17.48
C HIS A 25 11.88 1.91 17.39
N SER A 26 11.65 3.22 17.31
CA SER A 26 10.31 3.81 17.10
C SER A 26 9.62 3.25 15.86
N LEU A 27 10.36 2.86 14.81
CA LEU A 27 9.78 2.22 13.62
C LEU A 27 8.99 0.94 13.97
N LEU A 28 9.39 0.21 15.01
CA LEU A 28 8.69 -1.03 15.42
C LEU A 28 7.31 -0.75 16.02
N ALA A 29 7.10 0.42 16.64
CA ALA A 29 5.80 0.80 17.20
C ALA A 29 4.72 0.87 16.10
N THR A 30 5.11 1.31 14.90
CA THR A 30 4.21 1.42 13.74
C THR A 30 3.63 0.08 13.28
N TYR A 31 4.18 -1.07 13.69
CA TYR A 31 3.56 -2.38 13.41
C TYR A 31 2.16 -2.44 14.02
N ASP A 32 2.04 -1.98 15.26
CA ASP A 32 0.81 -2.05 16.01
C ASP A 32 -0.23 -1.04 15.49
N ASP A 33 0.21 0.19 15.22
CA ASP A 33 -0.59 1.25 14.61
C ASP A 33 -1.22 0.79 13.28
N GLU A 34 -0.45 0.06 12.48
CA GLU A 34 -0.86 -0.36 11.14
C GLU A 34 -1.63 -1.68 11.12
N ARG A 35 -1.32 -2.63 12.01
CA ARG A 35 -1.85 -4.01 11.90
C ARG A 35 -2.95 -4.34 12.87
N ARG A 36 -3.08 -3.64 14.01
CA ARG A 36 -4.13 -3.96 14.98
C ARG A 36 -5.52 -3.79 14.38
N ALA A 37 -5.80 -2.65 13.76
CA ALA A 37 -7.13 -2.34 13.24
C ALA A 37 -7.55 -3.30 12.11
N PRO A 38 -6.75 -3.53 11.05
CA PRO A 38 -7.10 -4.50 9.99
C PRO A 38 -7.25 -5.94 10.49
N ALA A 39 -6.43 -6.35 11.48
CA ALA A 39 -6.54 -7.67 12.06
C ALA A 39 -7.86 -7.85 12.83
N ARG A 40 -8.26 -6.84 13.62
CA ARG A 40 -9.54 -6.85 14.33
C ARG A 40 -10.72 -6.84 13.35
N GLN A 41 -10.68 -5.97 12.34
CA GLN A 41 -11.71 -5.91 11.29
C GLN A 41 -11.89 -7.27 10.61
N THR A 42 -10.78 -7.93 10.22
CA THR A 42 -10.86 -9.26 9.59
C THR A 42 -11.46 -10.31 10.54
N ALA A 43 -11.12 -10.26 11.83
CA ALA A 43 -11.65 -11.20 12.82
C ALA A 43 -13.16 -11.00 13.06
N ASP A 44 -13.58 -9.75 13.25
CA ASP A 44 -14.98 -9.37 13.42
C ASP A 44 -15.80 -9.77 12.18
N GLN A 45 -15.24 -9.53 10.99
CA GLN A 45 -15.86 -9.88 9.72
C GLN A 45 -15.95 -11.39 9.49
N SER A 46 -14.95 -12.16 9.94
CA SER A 46 -15.01 -13.63 9.88
C SER A 46 -16.17 -14.18 10.72
N TYR A 47 -16.45 -13.55 11.87
CA TYR A 47 -17.60 -13.90 12.70
C TYR A 47 -18.93 -13.57 12.02
N VAL A 48 -19.05 -12.38 11.42
CA VAL A 48 -20.23 -11.97 10.63
C VAL A 48 -20.46 -12.92 9.46
N ASN A 49 -19.42 -13.25 8.70
CA ASN A 49 -19.50 -14.16 7.56
C ASN A 49 -20.02 -15.54 7.98
N PHE A 50 -19.58 -16.09 9.12
CA PHE A 50 -20.08 -17.35 9.64
C PHE A 50 -21.58 -17.31 9.95
N GLN A 51 -22.07 -16.22 10.57
CA GLN A 51 -23.49 -16.03 10.82
C GLN A 51 -24.29 -15.94 9.53
N ASN A 52 -23.79 -15.20 8.54
CA ASN A 52 -24.49 -14.96 7.28
C ASN A 52 -24.59 -16.21 6.41
N VAL A 53 -23.54 -17.04 6.34
CA VAL A 53 -23.62 -18.35 5.65
C VAL A 53 -24.74 -19.22 6.23
N THR A 54 -24.87 -19.25 7.55
CA THR A 54 -25.92 -20.03 8.23
C THR A 54 -27.32 -19.50 7.89
N ARG A 55 -27.50 -18.18 7.86
CA ARG A 55 -28.79 -17.52 7.55
C ARG A 55 -29.17 -17.61 6.07
N ILE A 56 -28.21 -17.48 5.16
CA ILE A 56 -28.42 -17.63 3.72
C ILE A 56 -28.86 -19.06 3.41
N GLY A 57 -28.18 -20.07 3.97
CA GLY A 57 -28.59 -21.47 3.80
C GLY A 57 -30.00 -21.76 4.34
N ALA A 58 -30.38 -21.16 5.47
CA ALA A 58 -31.74 -21.26 5.99
C ALA A 58 -32.79 -20.68 5.02
N ALA A 59 -32.50 -19.52 4.42
CA ALA A 59 -33.37 -18.90 3.42
C ALA A 59 -33.47 -19.71 2.11
N GLU A 60 -32.34 -20.23 1.61
CA GLU A 60 -32.29 -21.00 0.36
C GLU A 60 -33.03 -22.33 0.45
N TYR A 61 -32.88 -23.05 1.57
CA TYR A 61 -33.51 -24.37 1.78
C TYR A 61 -34.88 -24.30 2.47
N GLY A 62 -35.40 -23.10 2.76
CA GLY A 62 -36.68 -22.92 3.46
C GLY A 62 -36.68 -23.46 4.90
N LEU A 63 -35.50 -23.54 5.52
CA LEU A 63 -35.31 -24.09 6.86
C LEU A 63 -35.49 -22.97 7.91
N GLY A 64 -36.75 -22.63 8.18
CA GLY A 64 -37.11 -21.64 9.21
C GLY A 64 -37.00 -20.18 8.78
N ASP A 65 -37.24 -19.28 9.73
CA ASP A 65 -37.09 -17.84 9.51
C ASP A 65 -35.61 -17.46 9.53
N SER A 66 -35.07 -16.97 8.41
CA SER A 66 -33.68 -16.54 8.29
C SER A 66 -33.40 -15.27 9.12
N GLY A 67 -34.46 -14.55 9.52
CA GLY A 67 -34.36 -13.26 10.20
C GLY A 67 -33.76 -12.15 9.34
N LEU A 68 -33.60 -12.38 8.03
CA LEU A 68 -33.07 -11.42 7.07
C LEU A 68 -34.19 -10.93 6.14
N THR A 69 -34.21 -9.63 5.90
CA THR A 69 -35.00 -9.03 4.82
C THR A 69 -34.43 -9.43 3.45
N ALA A 70 -35.24 -9.33 2.40
CA ALA A 70 -34.78 -9.58 1.03
C ALA A 70 -33.59 -8.67 0.63
N ALA A 71 -33.57 -7.42 1.12
CA ALA A 71 -32.46 -6.49 0.89
C ALA A 71 -31.17 -6.95 1.57
N GLU A 72 -31.25 -7.43 2.81
CA GLU A 72 -30.08 -7.99 3.52
C GLU A 72 -29.57 -9.26 2.87
N VAL A 73 -30.46 -10.14 2.38
CA VAL A 73 -30.04 -11.33 1.62
C VAL A 73 -29.26 -10.95 0.37
N ILE A 74 -29.73 -9.94 -0.39
CA ILE A 74 -29.03 -9.46 -1.59
C ILE A 74 -27.65 -8.86 -1.22
N ALA A 75 -27.60 -8.01 -0.19
CA ALA A 75 -26.36 -7.38 0.26
C ALA A 75 -25.33 -8.42 0.74
N GLU A 76 -25.76 -9.40 1.55
CA GLU A 76 -24.86 -10.44 2.07
C GLU A 76 -24.44 -11.44 1.00
N THR A 77 -25.30 -11.72 0.02
CA THR A 77 -24.94 -12.54 -1.15
C THR A 77 -23.89 -11.84 -2.00
N ARG A 78 -23.96 -10.51 -2.17
CA ARG A 78 -22.92 -9.74 -2.88
C ARG A 78 -21.56 -9.87 -2.18
N ARG A 79 -21.55 -9.79 -0.85
CA ARG A 79 -20.36 -9.90 -0.01
C ARG A 79 -19.80 -11.32 0.04
N TYR A 80 -20.61 -12.32 -0.24
CA TYR A 80 -20.17 -13.71 -0.31
C TYR A 80 -19.22 -13.93 -1.49
N GLY A 81 -17.92 -14.10 -1.18
CA GLY A 81 -16.87 -14.29 -2.18
C GLY A 81 -16.33 -12.99 -2.80
N ASN A 82 -16.85 -11.81 -2.42
CA ASN A 82 -16.32 -10.52 -2.84
C ASN A 82 -15.81 -9.71 -1.64
N HIS A 83 -14.51 -9.82 -1.36
CA HIS A 83 -13.86 -9.25 -0.18
C HIS A 83 -12.65 -8.38 -0.55
N LEU A 84 -12.65 -7.80 -1.75
CA LEU A 84 -11.49 -7.02 -2.24
C LEU A 84 -11.21 -5.81 -1.35
N GLY A 85 -12.26 -5.17 -0.82
CA GLY A 85 -12.14 -4.04 0.10
C GLY A 85 -11.40 -4.43 1.38
N VAL A 86 -11.77 -5.54 2.03
CA VAL A 86 -11.06 -6.04 3.22
C VAL A 86 -9.64 -6.52 2.90
N GLU A 87 -9.43 -7.15 1.75
CA GLU A 87 -8.13 -7.72 1.40
C GLU A 87 -7.09 -6.70 0.96
N PHE A 88 -7.51 -5.65 0.24
CA PHE A 88 -6.62 -4.70 -0.43
C PHE A 88 -6.84 -3.25 -0.02
N GLY A 89 -8.00 -2.90 0.54
CA GLY A 89 -8.40 -1.53 0.90
C GLY A 89 -7.81 -0.99 2.20
N THR A 90 -6.88 -1.70 2.85
CA THR A 90 -6.22 -1.20 4.07
C THR A 90 -5.45 0.10 3.78
N HIS A 91 -5.76 1.16 4.54
CA HIS A 91 -5.03 2.42 4.54
C HIS A 91 -4.30 2.62 5.87
N TYR A 92 -2.97 2.65 5.83
CA TYR A 92 -2.13 2.83 7.01
C TYR A 92 -2.00 4.30 7.42
N THR A 93 -2.09 4.54 8.73
CA THR A 93 -1.77 5.82 9.37
C THR A 93 -0.80 5.55 10.51
N SER A 94 0.45 5.97 10.36
CA SER A 94 1.52 5.77 11.36
C SER A 94 2.69 6.72 11.07
N ASP A 95 3.70 6.74 11.95
CA ASP A 95 4.94 7.48 11.70
C ASP A 95 5.79 6.91 10.54
N ALA A 96 5.49 5.70 10.06
CA ALA A 96 6.09 5.11 8.87
C ALA A 96 5.38 5.52 7.55
N VAL A 97 4.47 6.50 7.62
CA VAL A 97 3.75 7.09 6.48
C VAL A 97 3.83 8.62 6.59
N VAL A 98 4.30 9.27 5.53
CA VAL A 98 4.32 10.74 5.43
C VAL A 98 3.12 11.18 4.58
N PRO A 99 2.07 11.76 5.20
CA PRO A 99 0.88 12.17 4.46
C PRO A 99 1.17 13.34 3.54
N ASP A 100 0.53 13.35 2.37
CA ASP A 100 0.59 14.44 1.38
C ASP A 100 -0.66 15.35 1.42
N GLY A 101 -1.54 15.13 2.40
CA GLY A 101 -2.80 15.87 2.58
C GLY A 101 -3.98 15.36 1.76
N SER A 102 -3.78 14.33 0.93
CA SER A 102 -4.86 13.69 0.17
C SER A 102 -5.52 12.54 0.93
N SER A 103 -6.65 12.04 0.43
CA SER A 103 -7.37 10.90 1.01
C SER A 103 -7.63 9.83 -0.06
N PRO A 104 -7.69 8.54 0.32
CA PRO A 104 -8.08 7.47 -0.60
C PRO A 104 -9.48 7.75 -1.18
N PRO A 105 -9.77 7.29 -2.41
CA PRO A 105 -11.10 7.42 -2.99
C PRO A 105 -12.15 6.70 -2.14
N GLY A 106 -13.35 7.28 -2.03
CA GLY A 106 -14.48 6.61 -1.41
C GLY A 106 -14.99 5.46 -2.28
N VAL A 107 -15.41 4.38 -1.64
CA VAL A 107 -16.08 3.24 -2.28
C VAL A 107 -17.46 3.04 -1.68
N ASP A 108 -18.38 2.44 -2.43
CA ASP A 108 -19.76 2.24 -1.99
C ASP A 108 -19.86 1.24 -0.81
N ASP A 109 -19.05 0.18 -0.84
CA ASP A 109 -18.98 -0.85 0.20
C ASP A 109 -17.51 -1.21 0.48
N ASP A 110 -16.95 -0.73 1.60
CA ASP A 110 -15.56 -0.93 2.00
C ASP A 110 -15.18 -2.39 2.30
N TYR A 111 -16.18 -3.27 2.39
CA TYR A 111 -15.95 -4.71 2.50
C TYR A 111 -15.62 -5.34 1.14
N SER A 112 -16.43 -5.03 0.13
CA SER A 112 -16.39 -5.68 -1.18
C SER A 112 -15.60 -4.90 -2.22
N ASP A 113 -15.64 -3.58 -2.16
CA ASP A 113 -15.14 -2.71 -3.22
C ASP A 113 -13.76 -2.17 -2.87
N TYR A 114 -12.86 -2.23 -3.83
CA TYR A 114 -11.50 -1.72 -3.72
C TYR A 114 -11.17 -0.88 -4.95
N GLN A 115 -10.76 0.35 -4.70
CA GLN A 115 -10.21 1.22 -5.72
C GLN A 115 -8.73 1.48 -5.43
N PRO A 116 -7.80 1.06 -6.32
CA PRO A 116 -6.38 1.32 -6.15
C PRO A 116 -6.08 2.82 -6.04
N SER A 117 -5.16 3.17 -5.17
CA SER A 117 -4.71 4.54 -4.95
C SER A 117 -3.29 4.55 -4.42
N ALA A 118 -2.47 5.49 -4.88
CA ALA A 118 -1.14 5.71 -4.31
C ALA A 118 -1.09 6.85 -3.28
N VAL A 119 -2.22 7.18 -2.66
CA VAL A 119 -2.23 8.03 -1.45
C VAL A 119 -1.31 7.38 -0.40
N PRO A 120 -0.43 8.15 0.29
CA PRO A 120 0.42 7.60 1.34
C PRO A 120 -0.39 6.80 2.37
N GLY A 121 0.07 5.58 2.64
CA GLY A 121 -0.59 4.59 3.48
C GLY A 121 -1.38 3.54 2.70
N CYS A 122 -1.67 3.74 1.42
CA CYS A 122 -2.33 2.74 0.57
C CYS A 122 -1.34 1.72 0.01
N ARG A 123 -1.87 0.55 -0.39
CA ARG A 123 -1.10 -0.41 -1.17
C ARG A 123 -0.79 0.17 -2.55
N ALA A 124 0.46 0.02 -3.00
CA ALA A 124 0.88 0.48 -4.31
C ALA A 124 0.02 -0.14 -5.43
N PRO A 125 -0.51 0.67 -6.37
CA PRO A 125 -1.28 0.16 -7.51
C PRO A 125 -0.45 -0.78 -8.40
N HIS A 126 -1.09 -1.87 -8.84
CA HIS A 126 -0.57 -2.70 -9.92
C HIS A 126 -0.76 -1.97 -11.25
N VAL A 127 0.32 -1.81 -12.00
CA VAL A 127 0.31 -1.29 -13.37
C VAL A 127 1.24 -2.17 -14.20
N TRP A 128 0.82 -2.51 -15.42
CA TRP A 128 1.66 -3.20 -16.38
C TRP A 128 2.65 -2.22 -17.00
N LEU A 129 3.90 -2.67 -17.08
CA LEU A 129 5.03 -1.94 -17.64
C LEU A 129 5.75 -2.81 -18.67
N GLY A 130 6.43 -2.16 -19.60
CA GLY A 130 7.17 -2.83 -20.67
C GLY A 130 6.27 -3.29 -21.82
N ARG A 131 6.87 -3.47 -23.00
CA ARG A 131 6.18 -3.95 -24.21
C ARG A 131 6.62 -5.35 -24.61
N ASP A 132 7.93 -5.56 -24.68
CA ASP A 132 8.50 -6.85 -25.11
C ASP A 132 8.54 -7.88 -23.97
N ARG A 133 8.65 -7.40 -22.74
CA ARG A 133 8.54 -8.18 -21.51
C ARG A 133 7.70 -7.40 -20.52
N GLU A 134 6.49 -7.88 -20.27
CA GLU A 134 5.60 -7.28 -19.29
C GLU A 134 6.15 -7.53 -17.87
N VAL A 135 6.14 -6.47 -17.07
CA VAL A 135 6.56 -6.45 -15.67
C VAL A 135 5.51 -5.67 -14.90
N SER A 136 5.08 -6.18 -13.74
CA SER A 136 4.23 -5.39 -12.85
C SER A 136 5.06 -4.35 -12.11
N THR A 137 4.49 -3.17 -11.83
CA THR A 137 5.02 -2.27 -10.79
C THR A 137 5.36 -2.98 -9.48
N LEU A 138 4.56 -3.99 -9.09
CA LEU A 138 4.77 -4.75 -7.86
C LEU A 138 6.03 -5.63 -7.90
N ASP A 139 6.48 -6.03 -9.10
CA ASP A 139 7.70 -6.83 -9.28
C ASP A 139 8.98 -6.00 -9.09
N LEU A 140 8.86 -4.67 -9.04
CA LEU A 140 9.97 -3.74 -8.78
C LEU A 140 10.29 -3.59 -7.29
N PHE A 141 9.44 -4.12 -6.41
CA PHE A 141 9.61 -4.01 -4.97
C PHE A 141 10.49 -5.15 -4.46
N GLY A 142 11.37 -4.83 -3.52
CA GLY A 142 12.32 -5.79 -2.95
C GLY A 142 12.50 -5.60 -1.46
N ALA A 143 13.64 -6.05 -0.95
CA ALA A 143 13.95 -5.98 0.49
C ALA A 143 14.19 -4.55 1.01
N GLY A 144 14.40 -3.58 0.11
CA GLY A 144 14.58 -2.17 0.43
C GLY A 144 13.42 -1.31 -0.05
N PHE A 145 13.52 -0.01 0.18
CA PHE A 145 12.58 0.96 -0.38
C PHE A 145 12.72 1.05 -1.90
N THR A 146 11.62 1.33 -2.59
CA THR A 146 11.60 1.57 -4.02
C THR A 146 11.02 2.95 -4.30
N VAL A 147 11.73 3.77 -5.07
CA VAL A 147 11.26 5.06 -5.58
C VAL A 147 10.86 4.88 -7.02
N LEU A 148 9.61 5.19 -7.35
CA LEU A 148 9.13 5.24 -8.74
C LEU A 148 8.93 6.70 -9.11
N THR A 149 9.56 7.13 -10.21
CA THR A 149 9.43 8.50 -10.75
C THR A 149 8.89 8.48 -12.17
N GLY A 150 8.23 9.56 -12.57
CA GLY A 150 7.98 9.84 -13.98
C GLY A 150 9.26 10.14 -14.77
N PRO A 151 9.15 10.29 -16.11
CA PRO A 151 10.30 10.44 -17.02
C PRO A 151 11.14 11.70 -16.79
N ASP A 152 10.55 12.76 -16.22
CA ASP A 152 11.14 14.09 -16.08
C ASP A 152 11.57 14.40 -14.63
N GLY A 153 11.84 13.36 -13.81
CA GLY A 153 12.24 13.51 -12.40
C GLY A 153 13.68 13.06 -12.06
N PRO A 154 14.73 13.58 -12.73
CA PRO A 154 16.12 13.17 -12.47
C PRO A 154 16.61 13.51 -11.05
N GLU A 155 16.03 14.51 -10.39
CA GLU A 155 16.33 14.87 -9.00
C GLU A 155 16.11 13.71 -8.02
N TRP A 156 15.12 12.85 -8.27
CA TRP A 156 14.77 11.76 -7.37
C TRP A 156 15.85 10.68 -7.39
N HIS A 157 16.49 10.44 -8.54
CA HIS A 157 17.65 9.57 -8.63
C HIS A 157 18.86 10.14 -7.88
N THR A 158 19.02 11.46 -7.89
CA THR A 158 20.08 12.13 -7.11
C THR A 158 19.85 11.94 -5.61
N ALA A 159 18.62 12.13 -5.13
CA ALA A 159 18.25 11.87 -3.74
C ALA A 159 18.40 10.38 -3.35
N VAL A 160 18.02 9.45 -4.22
CA VAL A 160 18.24 8.01 -4.02
C VAL A 160 19.73 7.69 -3.87
N ALA A 161 20.60 8.29 -4.68
CA ALA A 161 22.05 8.12 -4.57
C ALA A 161 22.60 8.65 -3.24
N GLN A 162 22.12 9.82 -2.79
CA GLN A 162 22.49 10.41 -1.49
C GLN A 162 22.02 9.56 -0.30
N LEU A 163 20.79 9.05 -0.32
CA LEU A 163 20.27 8.14 0.70
C LEU A 163 21.13 6.87 0.83
N ARG A 164 21.59 6.32 -0.29
CA ARG A 164 22.50 5.17 -0.30
C ARG A 164 23.89 5.53 0.24
N ALA A 165 24.47 6.63 -0.20
CA ALA A 165 25.84 7.01 0.15
C ALA A 165 25.95 7.47 1.62
N ASP A 166 25.07 8.38 2.03
CA ASP A 166 25.21 9.10 3.29
C ASP A 166 24.50 8.36 4.44
N ARG A 167 23.35 7.76 4.15
CA ARG A 167 22.51 7.08 5.16
C ARG A 167 22.62 5.57 5.12
N ARG A 168 23.18 5.01 4.04
CA ARG A 168 23.25 3.56 3.82
C ARG A 168 21.86 2.91 3.86
N VAL A 169 20.82 3.65 3.45
CA VAL A 169 19.46 3.12 3.38
C VAL A 169 19.37 2.21 2.14
N PRO A 170 18.85 0.98 2.27
CA PRO A 170 18.56 0.15 1.11
C PRO A 170 17.35 0.74 0.38
N VAL A 171 17.62 1.53 -0.66
CA VAL A 171 16.62 2.14 -1.53
C VAL A 171 17.00 1.92 -3.00
N VAL A 172 16.07 1.84 -3.94
CA VAL A 172 16.33 1.81 -5.39
C VAL A 172 15.38 2.76 -6.12
N GLY A 173 15.84 3.39 -7.21
CA GLY A 173 15.03 4.29 -8.02
C GLY A 173 14.77 3.72 -9.41
N TYR A 174 13.53 3.86 -9.91
CA TYR A 174 13.13 3.51 -11.26
C TYR A 174 12.41 4.67 -11.93
N THR A 175 12.77 4.95 -13.18
CA THR A 175 12.03 5.88 -14.04
C THR A 175 11.04 5.10 -14.88
N ILE A 176 9.75 5.33 -14.66
CA ILE A 176 8.72 4.75 -15.50
C ILE A 176 8.67 5.51 -16.83
N GLY A 177 8.66 4.76 -17.93
CA GLY A 177 8.90 5.26 -19.29
C GLY A 177 10.32 5.00 -19.81
N SER A 178 11.26 4.53 -18.98
CA SER A 178 12.60 4.13 -19.44
C SER A 178 12.57 2.79 -20.20
N VAL A 179 13.69 2.44 -20.84
CA VAL A 179 13.85 1.15 -21.52
C VAL A 179 13.53 0.00 -20.56
N GLY A 180 12.66 -0.92 -20.98
CA GLY A 180 12.19 -2.05 -20.18
C GLY A 180 11.06 -1.73 -19.18
N LEU A 181 10.74 -0.46 -18.95
CA LEU A 181 9.69 0.01 -18.04
C LEU A 181 8.74 1.00 -18.74
N THR A 182 8.50 0.83 -20.04
CA THR A 182 7.54 1.64 -20.80
C THR A 182 6.18 1.59 -20.11
N ASP A 183 5.55 2.75 -19.87
CA ASP A 183 4.21 2.80 -19.31
C ASP A 183 3.18 2.29 -20.33
N THR A 184 2.50 1.19 -20.01
CA THR A 184 1.42 0.61 -20.82
C THR A 184 0.07 0.61 -20.09
N GLY A 185 0.02 1.09 -18.84
CA GLY A 185 -1.14 0.93 -17.97
C GLY A 185 -1.53 2.18 -17.17
N ASP A 186 -1.14 3.37 -17.62
CA ASP A 186 -1.42 4.67 -16.97
C ASP A 186 -0.82 4.78 -15.57
N PHE A 187 0.50 4.59 -15.49
CA PHE A 187 1.24 4.71 -14.23
C PHE A 187 1.04 6.07 -13.57
N LEU A 188 1.13 7.17 -14.34
CA LEU A 188 1.01 8.52 -13.81
C LEU A 188 -0.37 8.76 -13.18
N GLY A 189 -1.45 8.35 -13.86
CA GLY A 189 -2.81 8.43 -13.33
C GLY A 189 -3.02 7.54 -12.11
N ALA A 190 -2.62 6.27 -12.18
CA ALA A 190 -2.77 5.32 -11.08
C ALA A 190 -2.01 5.75 -9.81
N TYR A 191 -0.83 6.35 -9.96
CA TYR A 191 -0.02 6.82 -8.84
C TYR A 191 -0.31 8.27 -8.43
N GLY A 192 -1.09 9.00 -9.22
CA GLY A 192 -1.44 10.40 -8.96
C GLY A 192 -0.22 11.32 -8.92
N ILE A 193 0.71 11.11 -9.85
CA ILE A 193 1.91 11.94 -10.02
C ILE A 193 2.04 12.41 -11.47
N GLY A 194 2.66 13.57 -11.68
CA GLY A 194 3.03 14.08 -12.99
C GLY A 194 4.36 13.50 -13.50
N ALA A 195 4.78 13.93 -14.69
CA ALA A 195 6.00 13.44 -15.33
C ALA A 195 7.27 13.68 -14.51
N ALA A 196 7.30 14.70 -13.65
CA ALA A 196 8.40 14.99 -12.73
C ALA A 196 8.16 14.48 -11.30
N GLY A 197 6.98 13.92 -10.99
CA GLY A 197 6.65 13.46 -9.65
C GLY A 197 7.28 12.12 -9.27
N ALA A 198 7.15 11.74 -8.00
CA ALA A 198 7.68 10.49 -7.48
C ALA A 198 6.85 9.92 -6.31
N VAL A 199 6.96 8.62 -6.11
CA VAL A 199 6.46 7.92 -4.92
C VAL A 199 7.57 7.10 -4.26
N LEU A 200 7.52 7.00 -2.94
CA LEU A 200 8.32 6.11 -2.13
C LEU A 200 7.46 4.93 -1.70
N VAL A 201 7.86 3.72 -2.09
CA VAL A 201 7.23 2.46 -1.74
C VAL A 201 8.08 1.71 -0.73
N ARG A 202 7.44 1.23 0.33
CA ARG A 202 8.05 0.40 1.37
C ARG A 202 8.34 -1.01 0.87
N PRO A 203 9.22 -1.77 1.56
CA PRO A 203 9.46 -3.18 1.27
C PRO A 203 8.19 -4.04 1.31
N ASP A 204 7.17 -3.65 2.09
CA ASP A 204 5.89 -4.36 2.16
C ASP A 204 4.87 -3.96 1.06
N GLY A 205 5.26 -3.09 0.13
CA GLY A 205 4.45 -2.69 -1.02
C GLY A 205 3.44 -1.57 -0.74
N TYR A 206 3.57 -0.88 0.39
CA TYR A 206 2.74 0.28 0.74
C TYR A 206 3.43 1.59 0.40
N ILE A 207 2.66 2.59 -0.03
CA ILE A 207 3.17 3.93 -0.29
C ILE A 207 3.51 4.61 1.04
N ALA A 208 4.78 4.96 1.22
CA ALA A 208 5.26 5.66 2.40
C ALA A 208 5.16 7.18 2.23
N TRP A 209 5.34 7.68 1.00
CA TRP A 209 5.36 9.10 0.68
C TRP A 209 5.14 9.32 -0.82
N ARG A 210 4.63 10.50 -1.20
CA ARG A 210 4.38 10.90 -2.58
C ARG A 210 4.67 12.38 -2.79
N SER A 211 5.27 12.72 -3.92
CA SER A 211 5.31 14.06 -4.51
C SER A 211 4.57 14.05 -5.85
N PRO A 212 3.39 14.69 -5.94
CA PRO A 212 2.64 14.78 -7.20
C PRO A 212 3.40 15.49 -8.32
N GLU A 213 4.27 16.45 -7.97
CA GLU A 213 5.04 17.25 -8.91
C GLU A 213 6.56 17.06 -8.71
N GLY A 214 7.36 17.70 -9.57
CA GLY A 214 8.82 17.74 -9.47
C GLY A 214 9.30 18.37 -8.17
N SER A 215 10.56 18.10 -7.81
CA SER A 215 11.11 18.61 -6.56
C SER A 215 11.37 20.11 -6.61
N LEU A 216 11.01 20.80 -5.53
CA LEU A 216 11.37 22.20 -5.31
C LEU A 216 12.74 22.36 -4.61
N ARG A 217 13.28 21.27 -4.06
CA ARG A 217 14.52 21.25 -3.26
C ARG A 217 15.52 20.20 -3.76
N GLY A 218 15.51 19.90 -5.07
CA GLY A 218 16.48 18.99 -5.69
C GLY A 218 16.47 17.56 -5.12
N GLY A 219 15.30 17.08 -4.71
CA GLY A 219 15.06 15.76 -4.12
C GLY A 219 15.08 15.74 -2.58
N GLY A 220 15.31 16.89 -1.92
CA GLY A 220 15.36 16.97 -0.45
C GLY A 220 14.09 16.50 0.26
N GLU A 221 12.91 16.63 -0.36
CA GLU A 221 11.65 16.13 0.19
C GLU A 221 11.67 14.63 0.42
N LEU A 222 12.29 13.87 -0.49
CA LEU A 222 12.41 12.42 -0.37
C LEU A 222 13.34 12.04 0.78
N ILE A 223 14.42 12.79 0.97
CA ILE A 223 15.38 12.56 2.06
C ILE A 223 14.71 12.82 3.40
N ASP A 224 14.02 13.94 3.53
CA ASP A 224 13.27 14.30 4.74
C ASP A 224 12.20 13.24 5.07
N ALA A 225 11.50 12.74 4.05
CA ALA A 225 10.50 11.70 4.22
C ALA A 225 11.11 10.39 4.74
N VAL A 226 12.22 9.93 4.14
CA VAL A 226 12.93 8.73 4.58
C VAL A 226 13.49 8.91 5.99
N ASP A 227 14.07 10.07 6.31
CA ASP A 227 14.58 10.36 7.66
C ASP A 227 13.47 10.31 8.70
N LYS A 228 12.31 10.89 8.40
CA LYS A 228 11.14 10.81 9.28
C LYS A 228 10.70 9.38 9.50
N ILE A 229 10.54 8.59 8.44
CA ILE A 229 10.07 7.19 8.49
C ILE A 229 11.04 6.32 9.32
N LEU A 230 12.34 6.54 9.16
CA LEU A 230 13.37 5.74 9.84
C LEU A 230 13.73 6.27 11.23
N GLY A 231 13.07 7.35 11.70
CA GLY A 231 13.24 7.93 13.02
C GLY A 231 14.44 8.88 13.17
N GLY A 232 15.11 9.25 12.07
CA GLY A 232 16.25 10.18 12.03
C GLY A 232 17.49 9.66 12.78
N ARG A 233 18.67 9.70 12.15
CA ARG A 233 19.91 9.55 12.93
C ARG A 233 20.10 10.78 13.81
N ALA A 234 20.18 10.58 15.12
CA ALA A 234 20.82 11.55 16.02
C ALA A 234 22.31 11.68 15.70
#